data_AF-A0A538MNQ5-F1
#
_entry.id   AF-A0A538MNQ5-F1
#
_cell.length_a   1.000
_cell.length_b   1.000
_cell.length_c   1.000
_cell.angle_alpha   90.00
_cell.angle_beta   90.00
_cell.angle_gamma   90.00
#
_symmetry.space_group_name_H-M   'P 1'
#
loop_
_entity.id
_entity.type
_entity.pdbx_description
1 polymer ?
#
loop_
_entity_poly.entity_id
_entity_poly.type
_entity_poly.pdbx_seq_one_letter_code
_entity_poly.pdbx_strand_id
1 'polypeptide(L)'
;MARAILSRRSRGTFSSHPGTEQTAMSVSRGACRAGLVILIGCAAPRVPLGDPQAEVAAMLARSAANWNAGDLAGFMSDYARDSLTSYVTGGHVQYGWQPLYDHYQATYFAPGKTRDSLTFEEVRVRPLTLDLALCTARFALHSGGAVVASGPFTLILQKRGDRWQILHDHTSSDPK
;
A
#
# COMPACT_ATOMS: atom_id res chain seq x y z
N MET A 1 10.40 -12.60 -37.75
CA MET A 1 11.47 -13.09 -38.65
C MET A 1 11.45 -12.29 -39.95
N ALA A 2 12.57 -12.27 -40.71
CA ALA A 2 12.77 -11.60 -42.02
C ALA A 2 12.50 -10.07 -41.99
N ARG A 3 13.48 -9.15 -42.05
CA ARG A 3 14.72 -9.01 -42.85
C ARG A 3 14.46 -8.68 -44.34
N ALA A 4 14.64 -7.38 -44.64
CA ALA A 4 15.19 -6.75 -45.85
C ALA A 4 14.69 -7.13 -47.26
N ILE A 5 14.69 -6.14 -48.15
CA ILE A 5 15.28 -6.22 -49.52
C ILE A 5 15.60 -4.79 -49.99
N LEU A 6 16.84 -4.55 -50.43
CA LEU A 6 17.19 -3.41 -51.28
C LEU A 6 16.94 -3.78 -52.74
N SER A 7 16.55 -2.82 -53.57
CA SER A 7 16.80 -2.89 -55.01
C SER A 7 17.30 -1.55 -55.55
N ARG A 8 18.07 -1.60 -56.65
CA ARG A 8 18.97 -0.53 -57.12
C ARG A 8 18.95 -0.49 -58.65
N ARG A 9 19.31 0.68 -59.22
CA ARG A 9 19.45 1.01 -60.66
C ARG A 9 18.10 1.33 -61.35
N SER A 10 18.06 2.03 -62.48
CA SER A 10 19.13 2.46 -63.40
C SER A 10 18.98 3.91 -63.90
N ARG A 11 20.00 4.40 -64.62
CA ARG A 11 20.02 5.71 -65.28
C ARG A 11 19.18 5.71 -66.57
N GLY A 12 18.64 6.87 -66.93
CA GLY A 12 18.21 7.21 -68.29
C GLY A 12 18.44 8.70 -68.54
N THR A 13 19.01 9.06 -69.69
CA THR A 13 19.38 10.44 -70.08
C THR A 13 18.69 10.79 -71.40
N PHE A 14 18.10 11.99 -71.53
CA PHE A 14 17.73 12.54 -72.85
C PHE A 14 17.64 14.09 -72.90
N SER A 15 17.59 14.62 -74.13
CA SER A 15 17.81 16.03 -74.54
C SER A 15 16.70 16.53 -75.48
N SER A 16 16.46 17.83 -75.74
CA SER A 16 16.97 19.09 -75.15
C SER A 16 16.23 20.29 -75.77
N HIS A 17 16.25 21.46 -75.11
CA HIS A 17 15.86 22.78 -75.66
C HIS A 17 14.35 22.96 -76.03
N PRO A 18 13.91 24.19 -76.38
CA PRO A 18 13.90 25.37 -75.51
C PRO A 18 12.52 26.05 -75.50
N GLY A 19 12.30 27.05 -74.64
CA GLY A 19 11.08 27.88 -74.73
C GLY A 19 10.75 28.64 -73.46
N THR A 20 10.96 29.96 -73.50
CA THR A 20 10.46 30.90 -72.50
C THR A 20 8.94 30.99 -72.51
N GLU A 21 8.32 30.88 -71.34
CA GLU A 21 7.27 31.83 -70.94
C GLU A 21 7.16 31.91 -69.41
N GLN A 22 7.46 33.09 -68.86
CA GLN A 22 7.33 33.37 -67.43
C GLN A 22 5.89 33.73 -67.09
N THR A 23 5.04 32.73 -66.89
CA THR A 23 3.73 32.95 -66.27
C THR A 23 3.86 32.74 -64.76
N ALA A 24 3.97 33.85 -64.02
CA ALA A 24 4.12 33.83 -62.57
C ALA A 24 2.85 33.35 -61.85
N MET A 25 2.73 32.03 -61.64
CA MET A 25 1.73 31.50 -60.72
C MET A 25 2.06 31.92 -59.29
N SER A 26 1.21 32.78 -58.72
CA SER A 26 1.20 33.15 -57.31
C SER A 26 1.16 31.89 -56.43
N VAL A 27 2.27 31.58 -55.77
CA VAL A 27 2.31 30.55 -54.73
C VAL A 27 1.54 31.08 -53.52
N SER A 28 0.25 30.75 -53.45
CA SER A 28 -0.51 30.89 -52.21
C SER A 28 0.20 30.09 -51.12
N ARG A 29 0.83 30.80 -50.18
CA ARG A 29 1.39 30.21 -48.97
C ARG A 29 0.24 29.77 -48.08
N GLY A 30 -0.32 28.61 -48.40
CA GLY A 30 -1.21 27.88 -47.51
C GLY A 30 -0.48 27.60 -46.22
N ALA A 31 -0.71 28.44 -45.21
CA ALA A 31 -0.12 28.28 -43.91
C ALA A 31 -0.65 26.98 -43.30
N CYS A 32 0.17 25.93 -43.32
CA CYS A 32 -0.06 24.73 -42.54
C CYS A 32 -0.12 25.13 -41.06
N ARG A 33 -1.32 25.44 -40.58
CA ARG A 33 -1.63 25.58 -39.16
C ARG A 33 -1.42 24.20 -38.55
N ALA A 34 -0.20 23.92 -38.11
CA ALA A 34 0.11 22.76 -37.31
C ALA A 34 -0.75 22.87 -36.04
N GLY A 35 -1.84 22.12 -36.01
CA GLY A 35 -2.76 22.09 -34.88
C GLY A 35 -2.01 21.56 -33.68
N LEU A 36 -1.74 22.43 -32.70
CA LEU A 36 -1.19 22.03 -31.42
C LEU A 36 -2.24 21.17 -30.70
N VAL A 37 -2.13 19.86 -30.85
CA VAL A 37 -2.89 18.90 -30.06
C VAL A 37 -2.39 19.03 -28.62
N ILE A 38 -3.11 19.79 -27.81
CA ILE A 38 -2.86 19.89 -26.39
C ILE A 38 -3.21 18.54 -25.78
N LEU A 39 -2.20 17.70 -25.59
CA LEU A 39 -2.28 16.52 -24.73
C LEU A 39 -2.49 17.03 -23.31
N ILE A 40 -3.76 17.16 -22.91
CA ILE A 40 -4.15 17.31 -21.50
C ILE A 40 -3.78 15.99 -20.83
N GLY A 41 -2.54 15.89 -20.37
CA GLY A 41 -2.06 14.74 -19.63
C GLY A 41 -2.92 14.59 -18.39
N CYS A 42 -3.53 13.42 -18.22
CA CYS A 42 -4.26 13.06 -17.01
C CYS A 42 -3.28 13.10 -15.83
N ALA A 43 -3.20 14.24 -15.15
CA ALA A 43 -2.57 14.36 -13.86
C ALA A 43 -3.42 13.56 -12.87
N ALA A 44 -3.09 12.27 -12.71
CA ALA A 44 -3.67 11.46 -11.65
C ALA A 44 -3.54 12.23 -10.32
N PRO A 45 -4.61 12.31 -9.51
CA PRO A 45 -4.56 13.05 -8.26
C PRO A 45 -3.39 12.54 -7.44
N ARG A 46 -2.48 13.44 -7.06
CA ARG A 46 -1.39 13.13 -6.15
C ARG A 46 -2.00 12.88 -4.78
N VAL A 47 -2.37 11.64 -4.51
CA VAL A 47 -2.63 11.18 -3.13
C VAL A 47 -1.37 11.50 -2.34
N PRO A 48 -1.43 12.32 -1.28
CA PRO A 48 -0.28 12.53 -0.42
C PRO A 48 0.17 11.17 0.10
N LEU A 49 1.39 10.78 -0.25
CA LEU A 49 2.06 9.68 0.43
C LEU A 49 2.23 10.14 1.87
N GLY A 50 1.43 9.56 2.78
CA GLY A 50 1.60 9.75 4.21
C GLY A 50 2.91 9.14 4.67
N ASP A 51 3.07 9.00 5.99
CA ASP A 51 4.16 8.22 6.55
C ASP A 51 3.59 6.95 7.19
N PRO A 52 3.49 5.81 6.46
CA PRO A 52 2.99 4.57 7.02
C PRO A 52 3.79 4.07 8.24
N GLN A 53 5.08 4.42 8.34
CA GLN A 53 5.91 4.06 9.50
C GLN A 53 5.45 4.82 10.75
N ALA A 54 5.26 6.14 10.65
CA ALA A 54 4.74 6.95 11.76
C ALA A 54 3.25 6.64 12.06
N GLU A 55 2.42 6.50 11.03
CA GLU A 55 0.98 6.26 11.17
C GLU A 55 0.67 4.91 11.83
N VAL A 56 1.34 3.82 11.42
CA VAL A 56 1.14 2.49 12.03
C VAL A 56 1.80 2.41 13.41
N ALA A 57 2.93 3.08 13.64
CA ALA A 57 3.49 3.18 14.99
C ALA A 57 2.54 3.91 15.96
N ALA A 58 1.90 5.00 15.51
CA ALA A 58 0.87 5.69 16.30
C ALA A 58 -0.40 4.83 16.50
N MET A 59 -0.78 4.02 15.51
CA MET A 59 -1.86 3.04 15.65
C MET A 59 -1.53 1.99 16.73
N LEU A 60 -0.33 1.40 16.70
CA LEU A 60 0.12 0.43 17.70
C LEU A 60 0.21 1.05 19.11
N ALA A 61 0.72 2.27 19.24
CA ALA A 61 0.77 2.98 20.52
C ALA A 61 -0.64 3.20 21.12
N ARG A 62 -1.62 3.59 20.29
CA ARG A 62 -3.04 3.65 20.68
C ARG A 62 -3.59 2.29 21.08
N SER A 63 -3.30 1.23 20.31
CA SER A 63 -3.76 -0.13 20.58
C SER A 63 -3.26 -0.62 21.96
N ALA A 64 -1.97 -0.43 22.25
CA ALA A 64 -1.39 -0.73 23.57
C ALA A 64 -2.05 0.09 24.69
N ALA A 65 -2.30 1.39 24.48
CA ALA A 65 -2.99 2.23 25.45
C ALA A 65 -4.43 1.73 25.74
N ASN A 66 -5.18 1.34 24.71
CA ASN A 66 -6.53 0.78 24.86
C ASN A 66 -6.50 -0.55 25.62
N TRP A 67 -5.56 -1.46 25.29
CA TRP A 67 -5.35 -2.70 26.04
C TRP A 67 -5.08 -2.40 27.53
N ASN A 68 -4.12 -1.52 27.81
CA ASN A 68 -3.71 -1.16 29.18
C ASN A 68 -4.83 -0.48 29.98
N ALA A 69 -5.70 0.29 29.32
CA ALA A 69 -6.88 0.90 29.92
C ALA A 69 -8.06 -0.09 30.12
N GLY A 70 -7.97 -1.32 29.60
CA GLY A 70 -9.07 -2.29 29.63
C GLY A 70 -10.15 -2.04 28.56
N ASP A 71 -9.91 -1.16 27.59
CA ASP A 71 -10.83 -0.87 26.49
C ASP A 71 -10.68 -1.87 25.34
N LEU A 72 -11.43 -2.98 25.43
CA LEU A 72 -11.52 -3.97 24.37
C LEU A 72 -12.08 -3.38 23.06
N ALA A 73 -13.04 -2.45 23.14
CA ALA A 73 -13.68 -1.88 21.95
C ALA A 73 -12.70 -0.99 21.18
N GLY A 74 -11.92 -0.17 21.89
CA GLY A 74 -10.82 0.61 21.34
C GLY A 74 -9.71 -0.28 20.76
N PHE A 75 -9.28 -1.31 21.49
CA PHE A 75 -8.26 -2.27 21.03
C PHE A 75 -8.69 -2.98 19.74
N MET A 76 -9.90 -3.56 19.73
CA MET A 76 -10.45 -4.27 18.57
C MET A 76 -10.87 -3.36 17.41
N SER A 77 -10.89 -2.03 17.60
CA SER A 77 -11.18 -1.08 16.52
C SER A 77 -10.06 -0.97 15.49
N ASP A 78 -8.83 -1.37 15.85
CA ASP A 78 -7.69 -1.39 14.92
C ASP A 78 -7.68 -2.66 14.04
N TYR A 79 -8.54 -3.65 14.31
CA TYR A 79 -8.80 -4.78 13.40
C TYR A 79 -9.91 -4.46 12.40
N ALA A 80 -9.74 -4.88 11.15
CA ALA A 80 -10.76 -4.74 10.13
C ALA A 80 -12.01 -5.55 10.49
N ARG A 81 -13.20 -4.95 10.33
CA ARG A 81 -14.49 -5.64 10.49
C ARG A 81 -14.83 -6.43 9.23
N ASP A 82 -14.15 -7.56 9.07
CA ASP A 82 -14.22 -8.46 7.91
C ASP A 82 -14.35 -9.92 8.37
N SER A 83 -14.92 -10.78 7.52
CA SER A 83 -14.98 -12.23 7.75
C SER A 83 -13.63 -12.91 7.50
N LEU A 84 -12.75 -12.30 6.72
CA LEU A 84 -11.40 -12.80 6.43
C LEU A 84 -10.31 -12.19 7.34
N THR A 85 -10.66 -11.28 8.25
CA THR A 85 -9.73 -10.80 9.28
C THR A 85 -9.20 -12.00 10.05
N SER A 86 -7.88 -12.19 10.04
CA SER A 86 -7.26 -13.42 10.53
C SER A 86 -6.27 -13.15 11.66
N TYR A 87 -6.31 -14.02 12.67
CA TYR A 87 -5.36 -14.04 13.78
C TYR A 87 -4.73 -15.42 13.87
N VAL A 88 -3.40 -15.47 13.87
CA VAL A 88 -2.61 -16.70 13.97
C VAL A 88 -1.77 -16.65 15.24
N THR A 89 -1.95 -17.65 16.11
CA THR A 89 -1.18 -17.79 17.34
C THR A 89 -1.10 -19.27 17.73
N GLY A 90 0.01 -19.69 18.34
CA GLY A 90 0.19 -21.07 18.83
C GLY A 90 0.02 -22.16 17.77
N GLY A 91 0.21 -21.85 16.48
CA GLY A 91 -0.03 -22.79 15.36
C GLY A 91 -1.49 -22.92 14.91
N HIS A 92 -2.41 -22.16 15.50
CA HIS A 92 -3.82 -22.12 15.13
C HIS A 92 -4.17 -20.80 14.41
N VAL A 93 -5.12 -20.86 13.47
CA VAL A 93 -5.69 -19.68 12.80
C VAL A 93 -7.16 -19.51 13.15
N GLN A 94 -7.54 -18.29 13.48
CA GLN A 94 -8.92 -17.84 13.65
C GLN A 94 -9.27 -16.84 12.55
N TYR A 95 -10.50 -16.92 12.02
CA TYR A 95 -11.03 -15.99 11.02
C TYR A 95 -12.28 -15.26 11.54
N GLY A 96 -12.45 -14.03 11.08
CA GLY A 96 -13.60 -13.17 11.34
C GLY A 96 -13.40 -12.26 12.54
N TRP A 97 -13.76 -10.98 12.38
CA TRP A 97 -13.64 -9.97 13.44
C TRP A 97 -14.47 -10.30 14.69
N GLN A 98 -15.72 -10.77 14.54
CA GLN A 98 -16.58 -11.06 15.69
C GLN A 98 -16.07 -12.25 16.51
N PRO A 99 -15.75 -13.42 15.93
CA PRO A 99 -15.10 -14.50 16.66
C PRO A 99 -13.82 -14.06 17.40
N LEU A 100 -13.00 -13.20 16.76
CA LEU A 100 -11.77 -12.70 17.37
C LEU A 100 -12.06 -11.76 18.55
N TYR A 101 -13.05 -10.88 18.43
CA TYR A 101 -13.55 -10.03 19.52
C TYR A 101 -14.01 -10.88 20.70
N ASP A 102 -14.83 -11.89 20.45
CA ASP A 102 -15.37 -12.80 21.47
C ASP A 102 -14.25 -13.59 22.16
N HIS A 103 -13.23 -14.02 21.40
CA HIS A 103 -12.03 -14.68 21.94
C HIS A 103 -11.25 -13.76 22.88
N TYR A 104 -10.95 -12.52 22.49
CA TYR A 104 -10.29 -11.55 23.37
C TYR A 104 -11.14 -11.27 24.61
N GLN A 105 -12.46 -11.09 24.44
CA GLN A 105 -13.39 -10.85 25.53
C GLN A 105 -13.35 -11.97 26.56
N ALA A 106 -13.55 -13.23 26.14
CA ALA A 106 -13.58 -14.38 27.03
C ALA A 106 -12.22 -14.67 27.70
N THR A 107 -11.12 -14.54 26.95
CA THR A 107 -9.78 -14.88 27.43
C THR A 107 -9.28 -13.85 28.44
N TYR A 108 -9.40 -12.56 28.12
CA TYR A 108 -8.72 -11.49 28.86
C TYR A 108 -9.66 -10.45 29.49
N PHE A 109 -10.83 -10.14 28.93
CA PHE A 109 -11.70 -9.02 29.40
C PHE A 109 -12.97 -9.45 30.16
N ALA A 110 -13.15 -10.73 30.43
CA ALA A 110 -14.27 -11.22 31.24
C ALA A 110 -14.14 -10.75 32.72
N PRO A 111 -15.26 -10.62 33.48
CA PRO A 111 -15.22 -10.24 34.88
C PRO A 111 -14.27 -11.12 35.72
N GLY A 112 -13.43 -10.48 36.52
CA GLY A 112 -12.42 -11.16 37.34
C GLY A 112 -11.14 -11.57 36.60
N LYS A 113 -11.02 -11.34 35.28
CA LYS A 113 -9.75 -11.49 34.54
C LYS A 113 -8.85 -10.27 34.74
N THR A 114 -7.57 -10.53 34.96
CA THR A 114 -6.50 -9.55 34.84
C THR A 114 -5.76 -9.73 33.50
N ARG A 115 -5.04 -8.70 33.08
CA ARG A 115 -4.14 -8.72 31.93
C ARG A 115 -2.83 -8.05 32.31
N ASP A 116 -1.73 -8.53 31.73
CA ASP A 116 -0.44 -7.87 31.84
C ASP A 116 -0.39 -6.64 30.92
N SER A 117 0.42 -5.66 31.28
CA SER A 117 0.55 -4.39 30.55
C SER A 117 1.30 -4.62 29.24
N LEU A 118 0.76 -4.14 28.12
CA LEU A 118 1.30 -4.33 26.77
C LEU A 118 2.16 -3.14 26.33
N THR A 119 3.33 -3.43 25.76
CA THR A 119 4.12 -2.50 24.94
C THR A 119 4.43 -3.11 23.57
N PHE A 120 4.67 -2.24 22.59
CA PHE A 120 5.14 -2.63 21.26
C PHE A 120 6.50 -2.00 20.97
N GLU A 121 7.40 -2.80 20.41
CA GLU A 121 8.81 -2.49 20.20
C GLU A 121 9.23 -2.85 18.76
N GLU A 122 10.38 -2.33 18.33
CA GLU A 122 11.01 -2.68 17.04
C GLU A 122 10.11 -2.51 15.79
N VAL A 123 9.12 -1.61 15.84
CA VAL A 123 8.13 -1.40 14.76
C VAL A 123 8.82 -1.04 13.43
N ARG A 124 8.70 -1.93 12.43
CA ARG A 124 9.15 -1.72 11.05
C ARG A 124 7.98 -1.88 10.09
N VAL A 125 7.75 -0.86 9.25
CA VAL A 125 6.67 -0.85 8.27
C VAL A 125 7.25 -0.84 6.87
N ARG A 126 6.78 -1.77 6.03
CA ARG A 126 7.04 -1.85 4.60
C ARG A 126 5.73 -1.54 3.85
N PRO A 127 5.57 -0.34 3.26
CA PRO A 127 4.49 -0.08 2.33
C PRO A 127 4.58 -1.05 1.14
N LEU A 128 3.43 -1.59 0.73
CA LEU A 128 3.27 -2.50 -0.41
C LEU A 128 2.52 -1.80 -1.56
N THR A 129 1.53 -0.97 -1.21
CA THR A 129 0.81 -0.06 -2.11
C THR A 129 0.60 1.30 -1.41
N LEU A 130 -0.24 2.18 -1.97
CA LEU A 130 -0.68 3.41 -1.29
C LEU A 130 -1.50 3.14 -0.03
N ASP A 131 -2.20 2.00 0.02
CA ASP A 131 -3.19 1.64 1.02
C ASP A 131 -2.90 0.30 1.72
N LEU A 132 -1.83 -0.42 1.37
CA LEU A 132 -1.48 -1.72 1.94
C LEU A 132 -0.05 -1.69 2.49
N ALA A 133 0.16 -2.24 3.68
CA ALA A 133 1.47 -2.33 4.31
C ALA A 133 1.66 -3.66 5.06
N LEU A 134 2.91 -4.12 5.11
CA LEU A 134 3.36 -5.17 6.02
C LEU A 134 4.11 -4.52 7.18
N CYS A 135 3.71 -4.82 8.41
CA CYS A 135 4.40 -4.39 9.62
C CYS A 135 5.00 -5.61 10.33
N THR A 136 6.24 -5.51 10.78
CA THR A 136 6.85 -6.45 11.74
C THR A 136 7.25 -5.68 12.99
N ALA A 137 6.94 -6.22 14.15
CA ALA A 137 7.23 -5.60 15.43
C ALA A 137 7.37 -6.69 16.51
N ARG A 138 7.66 -6.28 17.75
CA ARG A 138 7.66 -7.16 18.92
C ARG A 138 6.64 -6.68 19.93
N PHE A 139 5.96 -7.61 20.61
CA PHE A 139 5.17 -7.31 21.80
C PHE A 139 5.97 -7.67 23.06
N ALA A 140 5.69 -6.96 24.14
CA ALA A 140 6.09 -7.36 25.49
C ALA A 140 4.91 -7.15 26.45
N LEU A 141 4.64 -8.17 27.26
CA LEU A 141 3.66 -8.16 28.34
C LEU A 141 4.39 -8.04 29.68
N HIS A 142 3.98 -7.08 30.50
CA HIS A 142 4.66 -6.70 31.74
C HIS A 142 3.78 -6.93 32.96
N SER A 143 4.34 -7.60 33.97
CA SER A 143 3.71 -7.86 35.27
C SER A 143 4.70 -7.56 36.39
N GLY A 144 4.29 -6.79 37.41
CA GLY A 144 5.16 -6.45 38.55
C GLY A 144 6.47 -5.71 38.19
N GLY A 145 6.56 -5.11 37.01
CA GLY A 145 7.78 -4.46 36.50
C GLY A 145 8.75 -5.37 35.74
N ALA A 146 8.40 -6.65 35.52
CA ALA A 146 9.15 -7.59 34.68
C ALA A 146 8.37 -7.94 33.41
N VAL A 147 9.09 -8.23 32.32
CA VAL A 147 8.49 -8.86 31.13
C VAL A 147 8.16 -10.31 31.47
N VAL A 148 6.90 -10.72 31.31
CA VAL A 148 6.41 -12.07 31.60
C VAL A 148 6.08 -12.88 30.34
N ALA A 149 5.90 -12.21 29.20
CA ALA A 149 5.84 -12.82 27.89
C ALA A 149 6.27 -11.81 26.82
N SER A 150 6.95 -12.28 25.77
CA SER A 150 7.27 -11.47 24.60
C SER A 150 7.14 -12.27 23.31
N GLY A 151 7.28 -11.59 22.18
CA GLY A 151 7.46 -12.26 20.91
C GLY A 151 7.34 -11.35 19.69
N PRO A 152 7.79 -11.83 18.51
CA PRO A 152 7.56 -11.15 17.26
C PRO A 152 6.11 -11.31 16.78
N PHE A 153 5.61 -10.30 16.09
CA PHE A 153 4.37 -10.39 15.34
C PHE A 153 4.50 -9.72 13.97
N THR A 154 3.68 -10.18 13.03
CA THR A 154 3.56 -9.62 11.67
C THR A 154 2.11 -9.23 11.42
N LEU A 155 1.90 -8.00 10.95
CA LEU A 155 0.60 -7.50 10.52
C LEU A 155 0.58 -7.27 9.01
N ILE A 156 -0.52 -7.62 8.34
CA ILE A 156 -0.91 -7.03 7.06
C ILE A 156 -2.00 -6.01 7.35
N LEU A 157 -1.76 -4.76 6.99
CA LEU A 157 -2.66 -3.63 7.26
C LEU A 157 -3.18 -3.03 5.96
N GLN A 158 -4.44 -2.60 5.96
CA GLN A 158 -5.02 -1.75 4.92
C GLN A 158 -5.44 -0.39 5.49
N LYS A 159 -5.11 0.70 4.79
CA LYS A 159 -5.59 2.05 5.07
C LYS A 159 -7.01 2.20 4.51
N ARG A 160 -7.98 2.32 5.40
CA ARG A 160 -9.41 2.45 5.10
C ARG A 160 -9.87 3.82 5.61
N GLY A 161 -9.93 4.80 4.71
CA GLY A 161 -10.10 6.20 5.06
C GLY A 161 -8.80 6.79 5.63
N ASP A 162 -8.89 7.38 6.82
CA ASP A 162 -7.76 7.95 7.58
C ASP A 162 -7.05 6.92 8.49
N ARG A 163 -7.63 5.73 8.69
CA ARG A 163 -7.11 4.70 9.59
C ARG A 163 -6.49 3.51 8.89
N TRP A 164 -5.35 3.04 9.40
CA TRP A 164 -4.90 1.66 9.16
C TRP A 164 -5.77 0.68 9.97
N GLN A 165 -6.09 -0.46 9.35
CA GLN A 165 -6.81 -1.58 9.97
C GLN A 165 -6.09 -2.89 9.65
N ILE A 166 -5.97 -3.75 10.65
CA ILE A 166 -5.32 -5.06 10.56
C ILE A 166 -6.25 -6.04 9.80
N LEU A 167 -5.75 -6.60 8.70
CA LEU A 167 -6.39 -7.68 7.93
C LEU A 167 -5.90 -9.06 8.39
N HIS A 168 -4.62 -9.14 8.78
CA HIS A 168 -3.97 -10.35 9.24
C HIS A 168 -3.00 -10.00 10.36
N ASP A 169 -3.05 -10.75 11.44
CA ASP A 169 -2.09 -10.76 12.55
C ASP A 169 -1.55 -12.18 12.70
N HIS A 170 -0.23 -12.32 12.69
CA HIS A 170 0.44 -13.56 13.11
C HIS A 170 1.42 -13.22 14.23
N THR A 171 1.08 -13.70 15.43
CA THR A 171 1.83 -13.49 16.67
C THR A 171 2.42 -14.82 17.16
N SER A 172 3.72 -14.83 17.44
CA SER A 172 4.42 -15.96 18.04
C SER A 172 5.02 -15.56 19.38
N SER A 173 4.97 -16.41 20.40
CA SER A 173 5.70 -16.20 21.65
C SER A 173 7.16 -16.61 21.50
N ASP A 174 8.06 -15.87 22.15
CA ASP A 174 9.44 -16.31 22.40
C ASP A 174 9.81 -16.19 23.88
N PRO A 175 10.69 -17.06 24.39
CA PRO A 175 11.34 -16.85 25.68
C PRO A 175 12.46 -15.83 25.51
N LYS A 176 12.40 -14.73 26.27
CA LYS A 176 13.45 -13.71 26.36
C LYS A 176 13.71 -13.36 27.82
#